data_AF-A0A507BCG7-F1
#
_entry.id   AF-A0A507BCG7-F1
#
_cell.length_a   1.000
_cell.length_b   1.000
_cell.length_c   1.000
_cell.angle_alpha   90.00
_cell.angle_beta   90.00
_cell.angle_gamma   90.00
#
_symmetry.space_group_name_H-M   'P 1'
#
loop_
_entity.id
_entity.type
_entity.pdbx_description
1 polymer ?
#
loop_
_entity_poly.entity_id
_entity_poly.type
_entity_poly.pdbx_seq_one_letter_code
_entity_poly.pdbx_strand_id
1 'polypeptide(L)'
;MSSGRVEKRSARYPKKSSTERNEQLASEIDSSGYEVMPCSWCFDHGLECKMIERTRRCSECVRRGRSCDGTGVPVGVLSRVTAEQKRLERKEIEEEEAFEDLLQRQQRIQDEIREATARLIRLRKQRRFL
;
A
#
# COMPACT_ATOMS: atom_id res chain seq x y z
N MET A 1 31.67 -35.40 28.65
CA MET A 1 30.26 -35.08 28.38
C MET A 1 30.02 -35.31 26.89
N SER A 2 29.46 -36.47 26.51
CA SER A 2 29.22 -36.81 25.10
C SER A 2 27.93 -36.15 24.62
N SER A 3 28.06 -35.19 23.72
CA SER A 3 26.95 -34.56 23.01
C SER A 3 26.28 -35.61 22.11
N GLY A 4 25.15 -36.15 22.57
CA GLY A 4 24.33 -37.09 21.81
C GLY A 4 23.83 -36.46 20.51
N ARG A 5 24.09 -37.13 19.38
CA ARG A 5 23.56 -36.77 18.07
C ARG A 5 22.05 -37.00 18.09
N VAL A 6 21.26 -35.93 18.04
CA VAL A 6 19.80 -36.03 17.96
C VAL A 6 19.42 -36.60 16.58
N GLU A 7 18.88 -37.82 16.57
CA GLU A 7 18.30 -38.41 15.37
C GLU A 7 17.06 -37.62 14.96
N LYS A 8 17.07 -37.08 13.73
CA LYS A 8 15.90 -36.40 13.14
C LYS A 8 14.80 -37.44 12.98
N ARG A 9 13.69 -37.28 13.72
CA ARG A 9 12.45 -38.05 13.54
C ARG A 9 12.14 -38.13 12.04
N SER A 10 12.27 -39.32 11.46
CA SER A 10 11.86 -39.59 10.09
C SER A 10 10.35 -39.40 10.01
N ALA A 11 9.90 -38.58 9.06
CA ALA A 11 8.48 -38.35 8.85
C ALA A 11 7.84 -39.68 8.44
N ARG A 12 6.70 -40.03 9.06
CA ARG A 12 5.93 -41.27 8.80
C ARG A 12 5.37 -41.39 7.37
N TYR A 13 5.59 -40.40 6.51
CA TYR A 13 5.06 -40.34 5.15
C TYR A 13 6.17 -39.93 4.16
N PRO A 14 6.18 -40.53 2.94
CA PRO A 14 7.14 -40.15 1.91
C PRO A 14 6.95 -38.67 1.55
N LYS A 15 8.03 -37.89 1.65
CA LYS A 15 8.01 -36.49 1.22
C LYS A 15 7.96 -36.46 -0.31
N LYS A 16 7.03 -35.67 -0.86
CA LYS A 16 6.98 -35.36 -2.29
C LYS A 16 8.35 -34.91 -2.80
N SER A 17 8.70 -35.35 -4.01
CA SER A 17 9.97 -34.95 -4.62
C SER A 17 10.02 -33.44 -4.80
N SER A 18 11.23 -32.86 -4.91
CA SER A 18 11.34 -31.42 -5.18
C SER A 18 10.67 -31.03 -6.49
N THR A 19 10.73 -31.91 -7.50
CA THR A 19 10.11 -31.73 -8.81
C THR A 19 8.59 -31.67 -8.68
N GLU A 20 7.99 -32.65 -8.00
CA GLU A 20 6.54 -32.73 -7.82
C GLU A 20 5.99 -31.51 -7.04
N ARG A 21 6.74 -31.02 -6.04
CA ARG A 21 6.38 -29.79 -5.32
C ARG A 21 6.46 -28.55 -6.19
N ASN A 22 7.47 -28.45 -7.06
CA ASN A 22 7.61 -27.33 -7.98
C ASN A 22 6.50 -27.34 -9.04
N GLU A 23 6.14 -28.51 -9.59
CA GLU A 23 5.04 -28.65 -10.55
C GLU A 23 3.70 -28.25 -9.94
N GLN A 24 3.42 -28.70 -8.72
CA GLN A 24 2.19 -28.31 -8.00
C GLN A 24 2.13 -26.80 -7.76
N LEU A 25 3.24 -26.20 -7.31
CA LEU A 25 3.29 -24.76 -7.09
C LEU A 25 3.17 -23.98 -8.40
N ALA A 26 3.81 -24.41 -9.48
CA ALA A 26 3.70 -23.76 -10.78
C ALA A 26 2.28 -23.80 -11.32
N SER A 27 1.63 -24.97 -11.28
CA SER A 27 0.22 -25.13 -11.67
C SER A 27 -0.71 -24.22 -10.86
N GLU A 28 -0.48 -24.10 -9.56
CA GLU A 28 -1.23 -23.16 -8.72
C GLU A 28 -1.00 -21.71 -9.13
N ILE A 29 0.24 -21.30 -9.43
CA ILE A 29 0.56 -19.95 -9.92
C ILE A 29 -0.10 -19.70 -11.28
N ASP A 30 -0.15 -20.67 -12.18
CA ASP A 30 -0.78 -20.48 -13.49
C ASP A 30 -2.29 -20.25 -13.36
N SER A 31 -2.92 -20.98 -12.43
CA SER A 31 -4.38 -20.97 -12.24
C SER A 31 -4.88 -19.76 -11.43
N SER A 32 -4.11 -19.32 -10.43
CA SER A 32 -4.54 -18.31 -9.44
C SER A 32 -3.60 -17.11 -9.34
N GLY A 33 -2.49 -17.13 -10.07
CA GLY A 33 -1.52 -16.05 -10.08
C GLY A 33 -1.97 -14.85 -10.90
N TYR A 34 -1.49 -13.70 -10.49
CA TYR A 34 -1.63 -12.46 -11.22
C TYR A 34 -0.42 -12.23 -12.11
N GLU A 35 -0.65 -11.57 -13.25
CA GLU A 35 0.39 -11.15 -14.16
C GLU A 35 1.24 -10.05 -13.53
N VAL A 36 2.56 -10.21 -13.60
CA VAL A 36 3.55 -9.24 -13.13
C VAL A 36 4.46 -8.83 -14.28
N MET A 37 5.24 -7.76 -14.08
CA MET A 37 6.30 -7.41 -15.02
C MET A 37 7.23 -8.63 -15.23
N PRO A 38 7.57 -8.97 -16.49
CA PRO A 38 8.31 -10.18 -16.77
C PRO A 38 9.70 -10.13 -16.15
N CYS A 39 10.11 -11.25 -15.54
CA CYS A 39 11.49 -11.46 -15.13
C CYS A 39 12.39 -11.57 -16.38
N SER A 40 13.70 -11.40 -16.25
CA SER A 40 14.60 -11.38 -17.42
C SER A 40 14.42 -12.61 -18.31
N TRP A 41 14.27 -13.79 -17.70
CA TRP A 41 14.08 -15.01 -18.47
C TRP A 41 12.73 -15.07 -19.20
N CYS A 42 11.63 -14.73 -18.53
CA CYS A 42 10.32 -14.70 -19.18
C CYS A 42 10.29 -13.67 -20.31
N PHE A 43 10.93 -12.52 -20.12
CA PHE A 43 11.06 -11.47 -21.13
C PHE A 43 11.82 -11.97 -22.36
N ASP A 44 13.00 -12.57 -22.17
CA ASP A 44 13.83 -13.09 -23.27
C ASP A 44 13.13 -14.19 -24.09
N HIS A 45 12.15 -14.88 -23.49
CA HIS A 45 11.43 -15.99 -24.12
C HIS A 45 10.00 -15.60 -24.54
N GLY A 46 9.61 -14.34 -24.38
CA GLY A 46 8.27 -13.86 -24.75
C GLY A 46 7.13 -14.52 -23.97
N LEU A 47 7.36 -14.87 -22.70
CA LEU A 47 6.40 -15.56 -21.84
C LEU A 47 5.72 -14.60 -20.85
N GLU A 48 4.45 -14.86 -20.56
CA GLU A 48 3.73 -14.21 -19.46
C GLU A 48 4.35 -14.61 -18.11
N CYS A 49 4.60 -13.62 -17.26
CA CYS A 49 5.15 -13.85 -15.93
C CYS A 49 4.02 -13.76 -14.91
N LYS A 50 3.65 -14.90 -14.32
CA LYS A 50 2.63 -14.96 -13.25
C LYS A 50 3.25 -15.26 -11.91
N MET A 51 2.73 -14.62 -10.86
CA MET A 51 3.13 -14.83 -9.47
C MET A 51 1.90 -14.88 -8.54
N ILE A 52 2.10 -15.43 -7.35
CA ILE A 52 1.15 -15.35 -6.22
C ILE A 52 1.88 -14.73 -5.03
N GLU A 53 1.17 -14.07 -4.11
CA GLU A 53 1.77 -13.27 -3.03
C GLU A 53 2.76 -14.05 -2.14
N ARG A 54 2.49 -15.33 -1.91
CA ARG A 54 3.29 -16.17 -1.01
C ARG A 54 4.65 -16.60 -1.57
N THR A 55 4.96 -16.33 -2.84
CA THR A 55 6.21 -16.73 -3.48
C THR A 55 6.84 -15.57 -4.25
N ARG A 56 8.16 -15.49 -4.18
CA ARG A 56 8.95 -14.50 -4.95
C ARG A 56 9.37 -15.02 -6.32
N ARG A 57 8.88 -16.19 -6.74
CA ARG A 57 9.23 -16.86 -8.00
C ARG A 57 8.01 -17.00 -8.88
N CYS A 58 8.14 -16.62 -10.15
CA CYS A 58 7.09 -16.83 -11.14
C CYS A 58 6.95 -18.30 -11.51
N SER A 59 5.83 -18.64 -12.16
CA SER A 59 5.51 -20.02 -12.57
C SER A 59 6.69 -20.71 -13.27
N GLU A 60 7.28 -20.05 -14.27
CA GLU A 60 8.39 -20.62 -15.04
C GLU A 60 9.66 -20.84 -14.22
N CYS A 61 10.04 -19.87 -13.39
CA CYS A 61 11.18 -20.01 -12.49
C CYS A 61 10.96 -21.12 -11.45
N VAL A 62 9.71 -21.32 -11.00
CA VAL A 62 9.34 -22.43 -10.12
C VAL A 62 9.51 -23.76 -10.85
N ARG A 63 8.94 -23.93 -12.05
CA ARG A 63 9.07 -25.18 -12.84
C ARG A 63 10.54 -25.54 -13.06
N ARG A 64 11.37 -24.56 -13.38
CA ARG A 64 12.81 -24.73 -13.62
C ARG A 64 13.65 -24.91 -12.36
N GLY A 65 13.06 -24.71 -11.17
CA GLY A 65 13.79 -24.74 -9.90
C GLY A 65 14.86 -23.66 -9.78
N ARG A 66 14.69 -22.51 -10.45
CA ARG A 66 15.63 -21.39 -10.45
C ARG A 66 15.14 -20.23 -9.57
N SER A 67 16.04 -19.30 -9.24
CA SER A 67 15.66 -17.99 -8.71
C SER A 67 14.90 -17.18 -9.77
N CYS A 68 14.15 -16.19 -9.31
CA CYS A 68 13.42 -15.25 -10.16
C CYS A 68 13.84 -13.84 -9.75
N ASP A 69 14.14 -13.02 -10.74
CA ASP A 69 14.48 -11.60 -10.62
C ASP A 69 13.28 -10.67 -10.89
N GLY A 70 12.11 -11.23 -11.20
CA GLY A 70 10.88 -10.47 -11.35
C GLY A 70 10.36 -9.91 -10.02
N THR A 71 9.63 -8.80 -10.09
CA THR A 71 8.96 -8.22 -8.92
C THR A 71 7.53 -8.76 -8.83
N GLY A 72 7.06 -9.04 -7.61
CA GLY A 72 5.69 -9.54 -7.38
C GLY A 72 4.60 -8.47 -7.50
N VAL A 73 4.87 -7.37 -8.22
CA VAL A 73 3.95 -6.25 -8.38
C VAL A 73 3.09 -6.51 -9.62
N PRO A 74 1.75 -6.62 -9.48
CA PRO A 74 0.89 -6.91 -10.62
C PRO A 74 0.91 -5.80 -11.67
N VAL A 75 0.80 -6.19 -12.94
CA VAL A 75 0.67 -5.25 -14.06
C VAL A 75 -0.62 -4.43 -13.90
N GLY A 76 -0.55 -3.12 -14.16
CA GLY A 76 -1.70 -2.22 -14.11
C GLY A 76 -2.11 -1.72 -12.71
N VAL A 77 -1.61 -2.30 -11.62
CA VAL A 77 -1.82 -1.75 -10.27
C VAL A 77 -1.23 -0.35 -10.16
N LEU A 78 -0.03 -0.14 -10.70
CA LEU A 78 0.62 1.18 -10.68
C LEU A 78 -0.24 2.24 -11.38
N SER A 79 -0.85 1.93 -12.53
CA SER A 79 -1.72 2.86 -13.24
C SER A 79 -2.97 3.23 -12.44
N ARG A 80 -3.57 2.25 -11.75
CA ARG A 80 -4.73 2.50 -10.87
C ARG A 80 -4.35 3.35 -9.66
N VAL A 81 -3.24 3.01 -8.99
CA VAL A 81 -2.73 3.73 -7.83
C VAL A 81 -2.39 5.17 -8.20
N THR A 82 -1.69 5.38 -9.32
CA THR A 82 -1.34 6.73 -9.79
C THR A 82 -2.55 7.56 -10.19
N ALA A 83 -3.56 6.95 -10.82
CA ALA A 83 -4.81 7.65 -11.14
C ALA A 83 -5.57 8.07 -9.88
N GLU A 84 -5.62 7.18 -8.89
CA GLU A 84 -6.27 7.44 -7.62
C GLU A 84 -5.53 8.51 -6.81
N GLN A 85 -4.21 8.46 -6.78
CA GLN A 85 -3.37 9.49 -6.15
C GLN A 85 -3.66 10.88 -6.74
N LYS A 86 -3.65 11.01 -8.07
CA LYS A 86 -4.02 12.27 -8.75
C LYS A 86 -5.45 12.72 -8.45
N ARG A 87 -6.37 11.77 -8.25
CA ARG A 87 -7.75 12.08 -7.88
C ARG A 87 -7.83 12.64 -6.45
N LEU A 88 -7.02 12.12 -5.53
CA LEU A 88 -6.95 12.60 -4.16
C LEU A 88 -6.27 13.96 -4.06
N GLU A 89 -5.14 14.16 -4.74
CA GLU A 89 -4.41 15.44 -4.78
C GLU A 89 -5.33 16.59 -5.25
N ARG A 90 -6.17 16.38 -6.26
CA ARG A 90 -7.14 17.41 -6.69
C ARG A 90 -8.17 17.74 -5.62
N LYS A 91 -8.69 16.73 -4.92
CA LYS A 91 -9.66 16.94 -3.84
C LYS A 91 -9.04 17.65 -2.65
N GLU A 92 -7.78 17.34 -2.35
CA GLU A 92 -7.04 18.02 -1.28
C GLU A 92 -6.94 19.52 -1.56
N ILE A 93 -6.56 19.91 -2.77
CA ILE A 93 -6.48 21.33 -3.17
C ILE A 93 -7.86 22.03 -3.04
N GLU A 94 -8.93 21.41 -3.53
CA GLU A 94 -10.29 21.96 -3.43
C GLU A 94 -10.73 22.17 -1.97
N GLU A 95 -10.41 21.21 -1.09
CA GLU A 95 -10.73 21.31 0.34
C GLU A 95 -9.84 22.31 1.07
N GLU A 96 -8.56 22.43 0.69
CA GLU A 96 -7.65 23.46 1.22
C GLU A 96 -8.15 24.87 0.90
N GLU A 97 -8.55 25.14 -0.34
CA GLU A 97 -9.13 26.43 -0.74
C GLU A 97 -10.40 26.75 0.08
N ALA A 98 -11.31 25.79 0.21
CA ALA A 98 -12.52 25.95 1.01
C ALA A 98 -12.22 26.18 2.51
N PHE A 99 -11.19 25.52 3.03
CA PHE A 99 -10.74 25.69 4.41
C PHE A 99 -10.15 27.08 4.65
N GLU A 100 -9.34 27.59 3.73
CA GLU A 100 -8.79 28.95 3.80
C GLU A 100 -9.89 30.02 3.81
N ASP A 101 -10.92 29.87 2.98
CA ASP A 101 -12.08 30.76 2.97
C ASP A 101 -12.83 30.77 4.31
N LEU A 102 -13.01 29.59 4.91
CA LEU A 102 -13.63 29.45 6.23
C LEU A 102 -12.78 30.11 7.33
N LEU A 103 -11.46 29.95 7.28
CA LEU A 103 -10.55 30.63 8.21
C LEU A 103 -10.63 32.15 8.09
N GLN A 104 -10.64 32.70 6.87
CA GLN A 104 -10.79 34.13 6.67
C GLN A 104 -12.12 34.65 7.22
N ARG A 105 -13.21 33.92 6.99
CA ARG A 105 -14.54 34.27 7.53
C ARG A 105 -14.55 34.21 9.06
N GLN A 106 -13.96 33.18 9.65
CA GLN A 106 -13.83 33.05 11.10
C GLN A 106 -13.07 34.25 11.69
N GLN A 107 -11.97 34.65 11.06
CA GLN A 107 -11.17 35.78 11.51
C GLN A 107 -11.97 37.09 11.52
N ARG A 108 -12.73 37.37 10.46
CA ARG A 108 -13.61 38.57 10.40
C ARG A 108 -14.64 38.57 11.52
N ILE A 109 -15.29 37.44 11.77
CA ILE A 109 -16.27 37.32 12.88
C ILE A 109 -15.59 37.55 14.24
N GLN A 110 -14.37 37.04 14.43
CA GLN A 110 -13.60 37.28 15.66
C GLN A 110 -13.23 38.75 15.84
N ASP A 111 -12.93 39.48 14.76
CA ASP A 111 -12.69 40.92 14.81
C ASP A 111 -13.95 41.69 15.19
N GLU A 112 -15.11 41.35 14.61
CA GLU A 112 -16.41 41.95 14.95
C GLU A 112 -16.79 41.72 16.42
N ILE A 113 -16.60 40.49 16.92
CA ILE A 113 -16.84 40.14 18.33
C ILE A 113 -15.94 40.96 19.24
N ARG A 114 -14.65 41.09 18.90
CA ARG A 114 -13.70 41.89 19.69
C ARG A 114 -14.12 43.35 19.74
N GLU A 115 -14.55 43.92 18.62
CA GLU A 115 -15.01 45.31 18.56
C GLU A 115 -16.29 45.52 19.38
N ALA A 116 -17.26 44.64 19.24
CA ALA A 116 -18.50 44.67 20.03
C ALA A 116 -18.23 44.55 21.53
N THR A 117 -17.31 43.67 21.92
CA THR A 117 -16.87 43.50 23.29
C THR A 117 -16.23 44.77 23.83
N ALA A 118 -15.34 45.40 23.06
CA ALA A 118 -14.72 46.67 23.44
C ALA A 118 -15.74 47.80 23.61
N ARG A 119 -16.73 47.92 22.70
CA ARG A 119 -17.84 48.86 22.82
C ARG A 119 -18.64 48.63 24.11
N LEU A 120 -18.98 47.37 24.41
CA LEU A 120 -19.72 47.02 25.63
C LEU A 120 -18.96 47.38 26.91
N ILE A 121 -17.65 47.10 26.95
CA ILE A 121 -16.80 47.46 28.11
C ILE A 121 -16.79 48.98 28.31
N ARG A 122 -16.68 49.78 27.24
CA ARG A 122 -16.71 51.25 27.33
C ARG A 122 -18.03 51.75 27.92
N LEU A 123 -19.16 51.27 27.42
CA LEU A 123 -20.50 51.64 27.93
C LEU A 123 -20.67 51.26 29.41
N ARG A 124 -20.22 50.07 29.80
CA ARG A 124 -20.25 49.62 31.20
C ARG A 124 -19.42 50.51 32.12
N LYS A 125 -18.25 50.99 31.66
CA LYS A 125 -17.42 51.95 32.41
C LYS A 125 -18.13 53.29 32.55
N GLN A 126 -18.64 53.87 31.47
CA GLN A 126 -19.35 55.16 31.50
C GLN A 126 -20.54 55.14 32.46
N ARG A 127 -21.37 54.09 32.42
CA ARG A 127 -22.51 53.92 33.33
C ARG A 127 -22.11 53.87 34.81
N ARG A 128 -20.89 53.45 35.14
CA ARG A 128 -20.41 53.36 36.53
C ARG A 128 -20.02 54.73 37.11
N PHE A 129 -19.75 55.72 36.25
CA PHE A 129 -19.36 57.07 36.64
C PHE A 129 -20.51 58.09 36.52
N LEU A 130 -21.72 57.62 36.19
CA LEU A 130 -22.98 58.34 36.31
C LEU A 130 -23.72 57.83 37.55
#